data_AF-A0A9E2G710-F1
#
_entry.id   AF-A0A9E2G710-F1
#
_cell.length_a   1.000
_cell.length_b   1.000
_cell.length_c   1.000
_cell.angle_alpha   90.00
_cell.angle_beta   90.00
_cell.angle_gamma   90.00
#
_symmetry.space_group_name_H-M   'P 1'
#
loop_
_entity.id
_entity.type
_entity.pdbx_description
1 polymer ?
#
loop_
_entity_poly.entity_id
_entity_poly.type
_entity_poly.pdbx_seq_one_letter_code
_entity_poly.pdbx_strand_id
1 'polypeptide(L)'
;MENIEQNIALVSDPEGSSPNQRFSRTGGPTQRVEPERTEAEAEDISGEVASLRGEMHAKISEALSLGVFTDKEARDWEAGFDACTEVEHMYNLIEIIDDFISSGLDIVEAISNTLNTDLLTNREKATWEMMADRLSYQEKYRLLAELAAILKDVAKNKQQLFKLMQSNKLSLTKAKELINTFAGVEADDKIKVVDRAKLEIAGEAKRRQMIKSEVLGLVAQKQYAQARLHLSDRASFLESDDYSAIMGLVDQAEISHTQTIMRTA
;
A
#
# COMPACT_ATOMS: atom_id res chain seq x y z
N MET A 1 17.34 17.84 26.76
CA MET A 1 17.03 18.15 25.36
C MET A 1 15.52 18.37 25.32
N GLU A 2 15.08 19.56 25.73
CA GLU A 2 14.82 20.73 24.87
C GLU A 2 13.61 20.47 23.96
N ASN A 3 12.38 20.89 24.32
CA ASN A 3 11.73 22.22 24.28
C ASN A 3 11.41 22.74 22.86
N ILE A 4 10.17 23.25 22.73
CA ILE A 4 9.53 24.17 21.75
C ILE A 4 8.06 23.69 21.59
N GLU A 5 7.06 24.24 22.31
CA GLU A 5 6.31 25.50 22.03
C GLU A 5 5.44 25.40 20.75
N GLN A 6 4.20 25.88 20.62
CA GLN A 6 3.31 26.75 21.41
C GLN A 6 1.92 26.83 20.70
N ASN A 7 0.89 27.17 21.49
CA ASN A 7 -0.28 28.04 21.19
C ASN A 7 -1.22 27.79 20.00
N ILE A 8 -2.54 27.77 20.26
CA ILE A 8 -3.42 28.96 20.23
C ILE A 8 -4.77 28.60 20.88
N ALA A 9 -5.18 29.43 21.85
CA ALA A 9 -6.54 29.57 22.37
C ALA A 9 -6.93 31.04 22.27
N LEU A 10 -8.16 31.35 21.83
CA LEU A 10 -8.92 32.61 21.97
C LEU A 10 -10.27 32.35 21.27
N VAL A 11 -11.45 32.28 21.91
CA VAL A 11 -12.18 33.24 22.76
C VAL A 11 -12.39 34.59 22.07
N SER A 12 -13.59 34.84 21.54
CA SER A 12 -14.50 35.93 21.94
C SER A 12 -15.54 36.23 20.85
N ASP A 13 -16.81 35.99 21.15
CA ASP A 13 -17.91 36.90 20.81
C ASP A 13 -18.47 37.36 22.16
N PRO A 14 -18.72 38.66 22.37
CA PRO A 14 -20.13 39.04 22.43
C PRO A 14 -20.45 40.51 22.04
N GLU A 15 -21.76 40.72 21.92
CA GLU A 15 -22.50 41.97 22.11
C GLU A 15 -22.58 43.00 20.97
N GLY A 16 -23.80 43.12 20.46
CA GLY A 16 -24.25 44.26 19.71
C GLY A 16 -24.49 45.50 20.58
N SER A 17 -24.36 46.66 19.96
CA SER A 17 -25.11 47.87 20.25
C SER A 17 -24.90 48.89 19.14
N SER A 18 -25.98 49.36 18.53
CA SER A 18 -26.00 50.68 17.88
C SER A 18 -25.88 51.78 18.94
N PRO A 19 -25.34 52.95 18.58
CA PRO A 19 -26.25 54.10 18.53
C PRO A 19 -25.96 55.15 17.43
N ASN A 20 -27.06 55.78 17.02
CA ASN A 20 -27.21 57.05 16.32
C ASN A 20 -26.06 58.07 16.44
N GLN A 21 -25.68 58.69 15.31
CA GLN A 21 -25.41 60.13 15.26
C GLN A 21 -26.01 60.76 13.99
N ARG A 22 -26.81 61.81 14.24
CA ARG A 22 -27.37 62.79 13.30
C ARG A 22 -26.27 63.79 12.93
N PHE A 23 -26.07 64.09 11.64
CA PHE A 23 -25.64 65.42 11.19
C PHE A 23 -26.28 65.77 9.85
N SER A 24 -26.57 67.07 9.71
CA SER A 24 -27.46 67.67 8.73
C SER A 24 -26.78 68.07 7.42
N ARG A 25 -27.57 68.03 6.33
CA ARG A 25 -27.62 68.94 5.15
C ARG A 25 -26.32 69.53 4.58
N THR A 26 -26.07 69.20 3.30
CA THR A 26 -25.99 70.08 2.09
C THR A 26 -25.90 69.10 0.90
N GLY A 27 -26.55 69.22 -0.26
CA GLY A 27 -26.92 70.38 -1.07
C GLY A 27 -26.08 70.38 -2.35
N GLY A 28 -26.36 69.49 -3.31
CA GLY A 28 -25.77 69.51 -4.67
C GLY A 28 -26.21 68.30 -5.51
N PRO A 29 -26.57 68.47 -6.80
CA PRO A 29 -26.99 67.36 -7.65
C PRO A 29 -25.76 66.53 -8.02
N THR A 30 -25.67 65.31 -7.50
CA THR A 30 -24.71 64.32 -8.00
C THR A 30 -25.18 63.88 -9.38
N GLN A 31 -24.60 64.48 -10.40
CA GLN A 31 -24.63 63.93 -11.76
C GLN A 31 -24.11 62.50 -11.67
N ARG A 32 -24.99 61.53 -11.96
CA ARG A 32 -24.60 60.14 -12.20
C ARG A 32 -23.80 60.16 -13.49
N VAL A 33 -22.49 60.31 -13.40
CA VAL A 33 -21.59 60.01 -14.51
C VAL A 33 -21.52 58.50 -14.55
N GLU A 34 -22.38 57.89 -15.37
CA GLU A 34 -22.11 56.55 -15.86
C GLU A 34 -20.80 56.66 -16.66
N PRO A 35 -19.75 55.88 -16.34
CA PRO A 35 -18.60 55.85 -17.21
C PRO A 35 -19.07 55.26 -18.55
N GLU A 36 -19.04 56.08 -19.61
CA GLU A 36 -19.01 55.60 -20.99
C GLU A 36 -17.80 54.66 -21.10
N ARG A 37 -18.02 53.37 -20.85
CA ARG A 37 -17.13 52.33 -21.36
C ARG A 37 -17.24 52.40 -22.87
N THR A 38 -16.19 52.88 -23.50
CA THR A 38 -16.14 53.02 -24.95
C THR A 38 -16.23 51.62 -25.58
N GLU A 39 -16.92 51.49 -26.71
CA GLU A 39 -17.09 50.21 -27.42
C GLU A 39 -15.74 49.52 -27.71
N ALA A 40 -14.65 50.30 -27.84
CA ALA A 40 -13.28 49.80 -27.96
C ALA A 40 -12.75 49.10 -26.70
N GLU A 41 -13.06 49.58 -25.49
CA GLU A 41 -12.68 48.89 -24.23
C GLU A 41 -13.49 47.59 -24.06
N ALA A 42 -14.74 47.57 -24.51
CA ALA A 42 -15.57 46.37 -24.49
C ALA A 42 -15.12 45.32 -25.51
N GLU A 43 -14.68 45.75 -26.70
CA GLU A 43 -14.07 44.87 -27.72
C GLU A 43 -12.71 44.30 -27.25
N ASP A 44 -11.87 45.11 -26.58
CA ASP A 44 -10.56 44.68 -26.07
C ASP A 44 -10.70 43.66 -24.94
N ILE A 45 -11.58 43.90 -23.97
CA ILE A 45 -11.90 42.96 -22.88
C ILE A 45 -12.52 41.66 -23.45
N SER A 46 -13.35 41.75 -24.49
CA SER A 46 -13.92 40.56 -25.13
C SER A 46 -12.86 39.71 -25.83
N GLY A 47 -11.84 40.34 -26.42
CA GLY A 47 -10.70 39.65 -27.03
C GLY A 47 -9.80 38.98 -25.98
N GLU A 48 -9.52 39.69 -24.88
CA GLU A 48 -8.75 39.19 -23.76
C GLU A 48 -9.40 37.95 -23.11
N VAL A 49 -10.70 38.03 -22.78
CA VAL A 49 -11.44 36.90 -22.21
C VAL A 49 -11.46 35.69 -23.17
N ALA A 50 -11.58 35.92 -24.48
CA ALA A 50 -11.52 34.84 -25.47
C ALA A 50 -10.14 34.16 -25.51
N SER A 51 -9.06 34.93 -25.37
CA SER A 51 -7.69 34.39 -25.27
C SER A 51 -7.53 33.54 -24.00
N LEU A 52 -7.98 34.06 -22.85
CA LEU A 52 -7.88 33.35 -21.58
C LEU A 52 -8.72 32.06 -21.57
N ARG A 53 -9.92 32.08 -22.18
CA ARG A 53 -10.72 30.86 -22.36
C ARG A 53 -9.99 29.82 -23.21
N GLY A 54 -9.31 30.26 -24.28
CA GLY A 54 -8.50 29.38 -25.12
C GLY A 54 -7.34 28.74 -24.35
N GLU A 55 -6.64 29.53 -23.53
CA GLU A 55 -5.56 29.04 -22.67
C GLU A 55 -6.06 28.05 -21.61
N MET A 56 -7.14 28.40 -20.90
CA MET A 56 -7.75 27.52 -19.90
C MET A 56 -8.18 26.18 -20.52
N HIS A 57 -8.86 26.22 -21.68
CA HIS A 57 -9.27 24.99 -22.37
C HIS A 57 -8.09 24.14 -22.84
N ALA A 58 -6.99 24.77 -23.28
CA ALA A 58 -5.77 24.05 -23.64
C ALA A 58 -5.15 23.33 -22.43
N LYS A 59 -5.04 24.01 -21.29
CA LYS A 59 -4.51 23.43 -20.03
C LYS A 59 -5.38 22.28 -19.52
N ILE A 60 -6.71 22.44 -19.54
CA ILE A 60 -7.65 21.38 -19.17
C ILE A 60 -7.53 20.16 -20.09
N SER A 61 -7.39 20.39 -21.40
CA SER A 61 -7.22 19.32 -22.38
C SER A 61 -5.91 18.56 -22.18
N GLU A 62 -4.82 19.27 -21.87
CA GLU A 62 -3.55 18.67 -21.50
C GLU A 62 -3.68 17.83 -20.23
N ALA A 63 -4.29 18.38 -19.17
CA ALA A 63 -4.51 17.67 -17.91
C ALA A 63 -5.35 16.39 -18.07
N LEU A 64 -6.36 16.39 -18.94
CA LEU A 64 -7.11 15.19 -19.31
C LEU A 64 -6.23 14.14 -20.00
N SER A 65 -5.40 14.58 -20.96
CA SER A 65 -4.53 13.68 -21.71
C SER A 65 -3.46 13.02 -20.82
N LEU A 66 -3.03 13.73 -19.76
CA LEU A 66 -2.09 13.25 -18.76
C LEU A 66 -2.77 12.40 -17.68
N GLY A 67 -4.09 12.23 -17.72
CA GLY A 67 -4.86 11.50 -16.72
C GLY A 67 -4.89 12.18 -15.35
N VAL A 68 -4.56 13.47 -15.27
CA VAL A 68 -4.64 14.25 -14.03
C VAL A 68 -6.11 14.53 -13.69
N PHE A 69 -6.86 14.98 -14.68
CA PHE A 69 -8.30 15.21 -14.55
C PHE A 69 -9.12 14.05 -15.11
N THR A 70 -10.29 13.88 -14.49
CA THR A 70 -11.42 13.18 -15.10
C THR A 70 -12.21 14.13 -16.00
N ASP A 71 -13.01 13.59 -16.92
CA ASP A 71 -13.95 14.37 -17.75
C ASP A 71 -14.88 15.27 -16.92
N LYS A 72 -15.19 14.85 -15.69
CA LYS A 72 -16.01 15.64 -14.78
C LYS A 72 -15.24 16.84 -14.25
N GLU A 73 -14.03 16.63 -13.73
CA GLU A 73 -13.20 17.71 -13.20
C GLU A 73 -12.86 18.74 -14.28
N ALA A 74 -12.57 18.27 -15.51
CA ALA A 74 -12.37 19.16 -16.65
C ALA A 74 -13.58 20.10 -16.88
N ARG A 75 -14.80 19.55 -16.89
CA ARG A 75 -16.03 20.35 -17.01
C ARG A 75 -16.25 21.28 -15.82
N ASP A 76 -15.92 20.84 -14.61
CA ASP A 76 -16.05 21.66 -13.40
C ASP A 76 -15.08 22.86 -13.44
N TRP A 77 -13.86 22.67 -13.98
CA TRP A 77 -12.90 23.75 -14.23
C TRP A 77 -13.36 24.73 -15.32
N GLU A 78 -13.87 24.22 -16.46
CA GLU A 78 -14.43 25.07 -17.53
C GLU A 78 -15.61 25.90 -17.01
N ALA A 79 -16.52 25.28 -16.26
CA ALA A 79 -17.66 25.97 -15.66
C ALA A 79 -17.24 27.01 -14.61
N GLY A 80 -16.21 26.71 -13.81
CA GLY A 80 -15.63 27.65 -12.84
C GLY A 80 -15.00 28.87 -13.51
N PHE A 81 -14.32 28.67 -14.63
CA PHE A 81 -13.76 29.75 -15.45
C PHE A 81 -14.88 30.62 -16.05
N ASP A 82 -15.90 30.01 -16.66
CA ASP A 82 -17.02 30.74 -17.26
C ASP A 82 -17.89 31.48 -16.24
N ALA A 83 -17.87 31.06 -14.96
CA ALA A 83 -18.56 31.75 -13.88
C ALA A 83 -17.84 33.02 -13.39
N CYS A 84 -16.58 33.24 -13.77
CA CYS A 84 -15.83 34.42 -13.37
C CYS A 84 -16.37 35.68 -14.05
N THR A 85 -16.62 36.72 -13.25
CA THR A 85 -17.13 38.01 -13.73
C THR A 85 -16.03 39.07 -13.90
N GLU A 86 -14.83 38.79 -13.40
CA GLU A 86 -13.68 39.69 -13.42
C GLU A 86 -12.50 39.02 -14.13
N VAL A 87 -11.84 39.75 -15.02
CA VAL A 87 -10.72 39.25 -15.83
C VAL A 87 -9.52 38.85 -14.95
N GLU A 88 -9.26 39.60 -13.87
CA GLU A 88 -8.21 39.27 -12.90
C GLU A 88 -8.41 37.89 -12.27
N HIS A 89 -9.65 37.51 -11.96
CA HIS A 89 -9.96 36.16 -11.46
C HIS A 89 -9.70 35.08 -12.51
N MET A 90 -9.94 35.37 -13.79
CA MET A 90 -9.66 34.43 -14.88
C MET A 90 -8.15 34.18 -15.02
N TYR A 91 -7.32 35.23 -14.93
CA TYR A 91 -5.86 35.07 -14.88
C TYR A 91 -5.42 34.23 -13.69
N ASN A 92 -5.93 34.54 -12.49
CA ASN A 92 -5.60 33.78 -11.28
C ASN A 92 -6.01 32.31 -11.42
N LEU A 93 -7.15 31.99 -12.03
CA LEU A 93 -7.54 30.60 -12.28
C LEU A 93 -6.60 29.88 -13.24
N ILE A 94 -6.07 30.57 -14.26
CA ILE A 94 -5.07 30.03 -15.19
C ILE A 94 -3.74 29.77 -14.49
N GLU A 95 -3.35 30.59 -13.50
CA GLU A 95 -2.16 30.31 -12.68
C GLU A 95 -2.40 29.13 -11.74
N ILE A 96 -3.55 29.09 -11.05
CA ILE A 96 -3.87 28.04 -10.07
C ILE A 96 -3.99 26.67 -10.73
N ILE A 97 -4.54 26.59 -11.95
CA ILE A 97 -4.71 25.30 -12.63
C ILE A 97 -3.36 24.66 -12.96
N ASP A 98 -2.31 25.43 -13.25
CA ASP A 98 -0.96 24.87 -13.50
C ASP A 98 -0.38 24.20 -12.26
N ASP A 99 -0.49 24.85 -11.09
CA ASP A 99 -0.07 24.28 -9.81
C ASP A 99 -0.86 23.00 -9.49
N PHE A 100 -2.16 23.00 -9.79
CA PHE A 100 -3.02 21.84 -9.57
C PHE A 100 -2.65 20.69 -10.52
N ILE A 101 -2.35 20.97 -11.80
CA ILE A 101 -1.91 19.98 -12.77
C ILE A 101 -0.58 19.36 -12.32
N SER A 102 0.39 20.19 -11.91
CA SER A 102 1.68 19.72 -11.42
C SER A 102 1.52 18.80 -10.21
N SER A 103 0.71 19.21 -9.23
CA SER A 103 0.46 18.37 -8.05
C SER A 103 -0.28 17.07 -8.42
N GLY A 104 -1.15 17.11 -9.43
CA GLY A 104 -1.82 15.94 -9.97
C GLY A 104 -0.86 14.94 -10.62
N LEU A 105 0.12 15.44 -11.37
CA LEU A 105 1.17 14.62 -11.97
C LEU A 105 2.01 13.92 -10.90
N ASP A 106 2.37 14.62 -9.83
CA ASP A 106 3.11 14.04 -8.70
C ASP A 106 2.35 12.84 -8.09
N ILE A 107 1.01 12.92 -8.00
CA ILE A 107 0.19 11.82 -7.48
C ILE A 107 0.13 10.65 -8.46
N VAL A 108 -0.07 10.92 -9.75
CA VAL A 108 -0.08 9.89 -10.79
C VAL A 108 1.27 9.16 -10.80
N GLU A 109 2.37 9.89 -10.71
CA GLU A 109 3.71 9.33 -10.57
C GLU A 109 3.85 8.52 -9.27
N ALA A 110 3.39 9.04 -8.13
CA ALA A 110 3.44 8.34 -6.86
C ALA A 110 2.66 7.01 -6.90
N ILE A 111 1.49 6.97 -7.55
CA ILE A 111 0.71 5.75 -7.75
C ILE A 111 1.51 4.76 -8.63
N SER A 112 2.03 5.20 -9.77
CA SER A 112 2.82 4.38 -10.67
C SER A 112 4.05 3.77 -9.95
N ASN A 113 4.79 4.59 -9.22
CA ASN A 113 5.93 4.16 -8.41
C ASN A 113 5.53 3.17 -7.31
N THR A 114 4.37 3.38 -6.67
CA THR A 114 3.84 2.48 -5.64
C THR A 114 3.46 1.12 -6.24
N LEU A 115 2.88 1.10 -7.43
CA LEU A 115 2.51 -0.12 -8.14
C LEU A 115 3.71 -0.85 -8.75
N ASN A 116 4.83 -0.17 -8.97
CA ASN A 116 6.07 -0.75 -9.46
C ASN A 116 6.83 -1.57 -8.40
N THR A 117 6.21 -2.65 -7.94
CA THR A 117 6.72 -3.54 -6.88
C THR A 117 6.61 -5.01 -7.25
N ASP A 118 7.38 -5.89 -6.61
CA ASP A 118 7.29 -7.35 -6.79
C ASP A 118 6.25 -8.00 -5.85
N LEU A 119 5.56 -7.20 -5.04
CA LEU A 119 4.59 -7.67 -4.05
C LEU A 119 3.21 -7.96 -4.65
N LEU A 120 2.86 -7.26 -5.73
CA LEU A 120 1.60 -7.38 -6.45
C LEU A 120 1.79 -8.18 -7.74
N THR A 121 0.76 -8.89 -8.14
CA THR A 121 0.70 -9.52 -9.47
C THR A 121 0.51 -8.47 -10.56
N ASN A 122 0.89 -8.79 -11.81
CA ASN A 122 0.66 -7.89 -12.94
C ASN A 122 -0.82 -7.56 -13.17
N ARG A 123 -1.71 -8.51 -12.82
CA ARG A 123 -3.16 -8.32 -12.90
C ARG A 123 -3.64 -7.27 -11.91
N GLU A 124 -3.17 -7.32 -10.67
CA GLU A 124 -3.51 -6.32 -9.65
C GLU A 124 -3.02 -4.94 -10.05
N LYS A 125 -1.76 -4.83 -10.50
CA LYS A 125 -1.20 -3.56 -10.98
C LYS A 125 -2.08 -2.92 -12.05
N ALA A 126 -2.42 -3.69 -13.09
CA ALA A 126 -3.30 -3.21 -14.16
C ALA A 126 -4.70 -2.82 -13.65
N THR A 127 -5.24 -3.55 -12.66
CA THR A 127 -6.55 -3.23 -12.07
C THR A 127 -6.51 -1.91 -11.30
N TRP A 128 -5.44 -1.68 -10.53
CA TRP A 128 -5.25 -0.45 -9.78
C TRP A 128 -4.93 0.75 -10.68
N GLU A 129 -4.14 0.57 -11.73
CA GLU A 129 -3.90 1.58 -12.77
C GLU A 129 -5.22 2.01 -13.43
N MET A 130 -6.00 1.05 -13.92
CA MET A 130 -7.31 1.32 -14.52
C MET A 130 -8.30 1.99 -13.55
N MET A 131 -8.17 1.72 -12.25
CA MET A 131 -8.96 2.40 -11.24
C MET A 131 -8.50 3.84 -11.08
N ALA A 132 -7.19 4.07 -10.92
CA ALA A 132 -6.61 5.40 -10.76
C ALA A 132 -6.99 6.35 -11.89
N ASP A 133 -7.01 5.87 -13.15
CA ASP A 133 -7.39 6.66 -14.33
C ASP A 133 -8.82 7.23 -14.25
N ARG A 134 -9.70 6.59 -13.48
CA ARG A 134 -11.12 6.98 -13.36
C ARG A 134 -11.43 7.80 -12.12
N LEU A 135 -10.47 7.93 -11.22
CA LEU A 135 -10.65 8.61 -9.95
C LEU A 135 -10.37 10.10 -10.10
N SER A 136 -11.13 10.89 -9.34
CA SER A 136 -10.82 12.30 -9.13
C SER A 136 -9.49 12.46 -8.39
N TYR A 137 -8.93 13.67 -8.43
CA TYR A 137 -7.71 14.03 -7.71
C TYR A 137 -7.74 13.64 -6.22
N GLN A 138 -8.84 13.94 -5.51
CA GLN A 138 -8.97 13.59 -4.09
C GLN A 138 -9.06 12.08 -3.85
N GLU A 139 -9.69 11.35 -4.77
CA GLU A 139 -9.81 9.90 -4.69
C GLU A 139 -8.49 9.20 -4.99
N LYS A 140 -7.66 9.74 -5.90
CA LYS A 140 -6.30 9.26 -6.17
C LYS A 140 -5.42 9.31 -4.91
N TYR A 141 -5.52 10.36 -4.09
CA TYR A 141 -4.83 10.40 -2.80
C TYR A 141 -5.28 9.29 -1.84
N ARG A 142 -6.59 9.03 -1.78
CA ARG A 142 -7.13 7.95 -0.94
C ARG A 142 -6.65 6.59 -1.44
N LEU A 143 -6.66 6.38 -2.75
CA LEU A 143 -6.13 5.19 -3.39
C LEU A 143 -4.65 4.98 -3.04
N LEU A 144 -3.83 6.03 -3.08
CA LEU A 144 -2.41 5.95 -2.72
C LEU A 144 -2.22 5.49 -1.26
N ALA A 145 -3.03 6.01 -0.34
CA ALA A 145 -2.99 5.60 1.07
C ALA A 145 -3.43 4.13 1.25
N GLU A 146 -4.45 3.70 0.51
CA GLU A 146 -4.92 2.31 0.51
C GLU A 146 -3.85 1.35 -0.05
N LEU A 147 -3.26 1.67 -1.20
CA LEU A 147 -2.15 0.92 -1.78
C LEU A 147 -0.98 0.80 -0.82
N ALA A 148 -0.59 1.89 -0.15
CA ALA A 148 0.48 1.87 0.83
C ALA A 148 0.19 0.92 2.00
N ALA A 149 -1.07 0.87 2.48
CA ALA A 149 -1.49 -0.04 3.54
C ALA A 149 -1.43 -1.51 3.08
N ILE A 150 -1.99 -1.81 1.90
CA ILE A 150 -1.98 -3.15 1.31
C ILE A 150 -0.54 -3.64 1.13
N LEU A 151 0.34 -2.82 0.54
CA LEU A 151 1.73 -3.18 0.29
C LEU A 151 2.50 -3.43 1.58
N LYS A 152 2.24 -2.64 2.62
CA LYS A 152 2.84 -2.85 3.95
C LYS A 152 2.45 -4.21 4.53
N ASP A 153 1.18 -4.60 4.39
CA ASP A 153 0.70 -5.90 4.88
C ASP A 153 1.23 -7.06 4.04
N VAL A 154 1.27 -6.93 2.71
CA VAL A 154 1.87 -7.94 1.83
C VAL A 154 3.37 -8.09 2.10
N ALA A 155 4.10 -6.99 2.32
CA ALA A 155 5.51 -7.02 2.68
C ALA A 155 5.73 -7.74 4.01
N LYS A 156 4.88 -7.50 5.01
CA LYS A 156 4.90 -8.22 6.29
C LYS A 156 4.64 -9.71 6.09
N ASN A 157 3.68 -10.09 5.25
CA ASN A 157 3.39 -11.49 4.93
C ASN A 157 4.59 -12.16 4.23
N LYS A 158 5.23 -11.48 3.28
CA LYS A 158 6.46 -11.96 2.61
C LYS A 158 7.58 -12.20 3.62
N GLN A 159 7.82 -11.26 4.52
CA GLN A 159 8.82 -11.41 5.58
C GLN A 159 8.51 -12.58 6.53
N GLN A 160 7.24 -12.77 6.90
CA GLN A 160 6.82 -13.91 7.72
C GLN A 160 7.07 -15.23 6.99
N LEU A 161 6.74 -15.32 5.70
CA LEU A 161 7.01 -16.50 4.90
C LEU A 161 8.51 -16.82 4.86
N PHE A 162 9.37 -15.83 4.60
CA PHE A 162 10.82 -16.03 4.59
C PHE A 162 11.37 -16.52 5.94
N LYS A 163 10.88 -15.97 7.07
CA LYS A 163 11.26 -16.46 8.40
C LYS A 163 10.86 -17.92 8.62
N LEU A 164 9.67 -18.32 8.16
CA LEU A 164 9.22 -19.71 8.23
C LEU A 164 10.12 -20.62 7.38
N MET A 165 10.54 -20.17 6.21
CA MET A 165 11.43 -20.92 5.32
C MET A 165 12.85 -21.07 5.85
N GLN A 166 13.38 -20.04 6.52
CA GLN A 166 14.70 -20.08 7.16
C GLN A 166 14.78 -21.02 8.36
N SER A 167 13.64 -21.50 8.87
CA SER A 167 13.62 -22.37 10.04
C SER A 167 14.15 -23.80 9.80
N ASN A 168 14.56 -24.16 8.56
CA ASN A 168 14.98 -25.50 8.13
C ASN A 168 13.95 -26.64 8.34
N LYS A 169 12.74 -26.30 8.80
CA LYS A 169 11.65 -27.26 9.07
C LYS A 169 10.86 -27.67 7.82
N LEU A 170 11.16 -27.09 6.66
CA LEU A 170 10.53 -27.39 5.38
C LEU A 170 11.56 -27.95 4.41
N SER A 171 11.14 -28.90 3.58
CA SER A 171 11.96 -29.35 2.45
C SER A 171 12.13 -28.22 1.44
N LEU A 172 13.27 -28.19 0.75
CA LEU A 172 13.58 -27.18 -0.27
C LEU A 172 12.50 -27.12 -1.37
N THR A 173 11.97 -28.27 -1.77
CA THR A 173 10.89 -28.37 -2.76
C THR A 173 9.61 -27.67 -2.27
N LYS A 174 9.22 -27.89 -1.01
CA LYS A 174 8.03 -27.28 -0.44
C LYS A 174 8.19 -25.78 -0.22
N ALA A 175 9.38 -25.38 0.24
CA ALA A 175 9.81 -23.99 0.32
C ALA A 175 9.64 -23.27 -1.03
N LYS A 176 10.16 -23.85 -2.12
CA LYS A 176 10.03 -23.28 -3.48
C LYS A 176 8.57 -23.22 -3.95
N GLU A 177 7.79 -24.27 -3.70
CA GLU A 177 6.35 -24.28 -4.01
C GLU A 177 5.62 -23.12 -3.32
N LEU A 178 5.90 -22.88 -2.04
CA LEU A 178 5.29 -21.80 -1.26
C LEU A 178 5.71 -20.41 -1.75
N ILE A 179 6.97 -20.19 -2.12
CA ILE A 179 7.42 -18.92 -2.73
C ILE A 179 6.68 -18.67 -4.04
N ASN A 180 6.63 -19.67 -4.92
CA ASN A 180 5.98 -19.52 -6.23
C ASN A 180 4.48 -19.26 -6.08
N THR A 181 3.84 -19.97 -5.14
CA THR A 181 2.43 -19.72 -4.80
C THR A 181 2.25 -18.30 -4.26
N PHE A 182 3.13 -17.87 -3.34
CA PHE A 182 3.08 -16.52 -2.78
C PHE A 182 3.23 -15.47 -3.87
N ALA A 183 4.12 -15.65 -4.85
CA ALA A 183 4.28 -14.70 -5.95
C ALA A 183 3.05 -14.68 -6.89
N GLY A 184 2.38 -15.81 -7.08
CA GLY A 184 1.30 -15.96 -8.05
C GLY A 184 -0.11 -15.61 -7.58
N VAL A 185 -0.37 -15.54 -6.27
CA VAL A 185 -1.69 -15.17 -5.73
C VAL A 185 -1.84 -13.66 -5.53
N GLU A 186 -3.06 -13.16 -5.46
CA GLU A 186 -3.36 -11.75 -5.18
C GLU A 186 -3.07 -11.38 -3.70
N ALA A 187 -2.97 -10.09 -3.39
CA ALA A 187 -2.58 -9.51 -2.11
C ALA A 187 -3.40 -10.08 -0.93
N ASP A 188 -4.72 -10.16 -1.09
CA ASP A 188 -5.65 -10.66 -0.07
C ASP A 188 -5.43 -12.14 0.27
N ASP A 189 -4.91 -12.91 -0.68
CA ASP A 189 -4.66 -14.34 -0.52
C ASP A 189 -3.25 -14.67 -0.02
N LYS A 190 -2.33 -13.69 0.02
CA LYS A 190 -0.94 -13.89 0.49
C LYS A 190 -0.89 -14.43 1.92
N ILE A 191 -1.81 -14.01 2.79
CA ILE A 191 -1.89 -14.49 4.17
C ILE A 191 -2.21 -15.98 4.24
N LYS A 192 -3.08 -16.48 3.34
CA LYS A 192 -3.43 -17.91 3.28
C LYS A 192 -2.20 -18.76 2.94
N VAL A 193 -1.28 -18.24 2.12
CA VAL A 193 -0.01 -18.91 1.81
C VAL A 193 0.90 -18.97 3.04
N VAL A 194 0.96 -17.90 3.84
CA VAL A 194 1.68 -17.89 5.12
C VAL A 194 1.09 -18.90 6.10
N ASP A 195 -0.24 -18.96 6.22
CA ASP A 195 -0.90 -19.91 7.11
C ASP A 195 -0.74 -21.36 6.65
N ARG A 196 -0.78 -21.60 5.34
CA ARG A 196 -0.40 -22.90 4.77
C ARG A 196 1.04 -23.27 5.15
N ALA A 197 2.00 -22.35 5.05
CA ALA A 197 3.37 -22.61 5.44
C ALA A 197 3.51 -22.98 6.93
N LYS A 198 2.77 -22.31 7.82
CA LYS A 198 2.73 -22.64 9.26
C LYS A 198 2.20 -24.06 9.49
N LEU A 199 1.12 -24.44 8.80
CA LEU A 199 0.53 -25.77 8.91
C LEU A 199 1.48 -26.88 8.42
N GLU A 200 2.15 -26.65 7.29
CA GLU A 200 3.14 -27.58 6.74
C GLU A 200 4.31 -27.80 7.72
N ILE A 201 4.82 -26.72 8.32
CA ILE A 201 5.88 -26.81 9.36
C ILE A 201 5.40 -27.61 10.56
N ALA A 202 4.18 -27.37 11.05
CA ALA A 202 3.64 -28.11 12.19
C ALA A 202 3.44 -29.60 11.86
N GLY A 203 2.96 -29.90 10.65
CA GLY A 203 2.79 -31.27 10.16
C GLY A 203 4.12 -32.02 10.06
N GLU A 204 5.14 -31.38 9.52
CA GLU A 204 6.47 -31.97 9.38
C GLU A 204 7.14 -32.19 10.74
N ALA A 205 7.03 -31.22 11.66
CA ALA A 205 7.50 -31.38 13.03
C ALA A 205 6.82 -32.56 13.74
N LYS A 206 5.50 -32.73 13.59
CA LYS A 206 4.75 -33.86 14.13
C LYS A 206 5.21 -35.19 13.53
N ARG A 207 5.47 -35.22 12.21
CA ARG A 207 5.99 -36.40 11.51
C ARG A 207 7.36 -36.79 12.04
N ARG A 208 8.30 -35.85 12.20
CA ARG A 208 9.63 -36.11 12.78
C ARG A 208 9.54 -36.69 14.20
N GLN A 209 8.64 -36.13 15.03
CA GLN A 209 8.42 -36.64 16.39
C GLN A 209 7.87 -38.07 16.38
N MET A 210 6.94 -38.38 15.48
CA MET A 210 6.39 -39.73 15.32
C MET A 210 7.47 -40.73 14.93
N ILE A 211 8.30 -40.40 13.93
CA ILE A 211 9.44 -41.24 13.52
C ILE A 211 10.36 -41.53 14.69
N LYS A 212 10.76 -40.49 15.44
CA LYS A 212 11.60 -40.64 16.63
C LYS A 212 10.95 -41.57 17.66
N SER A 213 9.65 -41.40 17.93
CA SER A 213 8.94 -42.23 18.91
C SER A 213 8.84 -43.70 18.48
N GLU A 214 8.60 -43.96 17.20
CA GLU A 214 8.51 -45.32 16.64
C GLU A 214 9.88 -46.02 16.70
N VAL A 215 10.95 -45.33 16.32
CA VAL A 215 12.32 -45.85 16.41
C VAL A 215 12.69 -46.18 17.85
N LEU A 216 12.41 -45.27 18.80
CA LEU A 216 12.65 -45.53 20.22
C LEU A 216 11.80 -46.69 20.77
N GLY A 217 10.59 -46.88 20.26
CA GLY A 217 9.75 -48.04 20.56
C GLY A 217 10.40 -49.37 20.12
N LEU A 218 10.93 -49.42 18.89
CA LEU A 218 11.67 -50.58 18.38
C LEU A 218 12.95 -50.85 19.18
N VAL A 219 13.68 -49.79 19.57
CA VAL A 219 14.87 -49.90 20.44
C VAL A 219 14.51 -50.48 21.81
N ALA A 220 13.40 -50.03 22.43
CA ALA A 220 12.94 -50.55 23.71
C ALA A 220 12.57 -52.05 23.64
N GLN A 221 12.06 -52.49 22.48
CA GLN A 221 11.77 -53.90 22.19
C GLN A 221 13.01 -54.71 21.78
N LYS A 222 14.21 -54.09 21.79
CA LYS A 222 15.49 -54.69 21.36
C LYS A 222 15.51 -55.10 19.88
N GLN A 223 14.66 -54.50 19.05
CA GLN A 223 14.58 -54.75 17.61
C GLN A 223 15.49 -53.77 16.83
N TYR A 224 16.80 -53.77 17.12
CA TYR A 224 17.73 -52.75 16.61
C TYR A 224 17.84 -52.73 15.08
N ALA A 225 17.90 -53.89 14.44
CA ALA A 225 17.95 -53.99 12.98
C ALA A 225 16.71 -53.35 12.32
N GLN A 226 15.52 -53.58 12.88
CA GLN A 226 14.27 -52.96 12.41
C GLN A 226 14.26 -51.45 12.70
N ALA A 227 14.77 -51.02 13.84
CA ALA A 227 14.90 -49.60 14.18
C ALA A 227 15.78 -48.85 13.16
N ARG A 228 16.92 -49.43 12.78
CA ARG A 228 17.83 -48.88 11.74
C ARG A 228 17.16 -48.82 10.37
N LEU A 229 16.48 -49.89 9.97
CA LEU A 229 15.75 -49.94 8.70
C LEU A 229 14.67 -48.85 8.64
N HIS A 230 13.82 -48.79 9.67
CA HIS A 230 12.73 -47.82 9.78
C HIS A 230 13.20 -46.37 9.77
N LEU A 231 14.34 -46.09 10.42
CA LEU A 231 14.98 -44.79 10.41
C LEU A 231 15.56 -44.45 9.04
N SER A 232 16.21 -45.41 8.39
CA SER A 232 16.83 -45.22 7.06
C SER A 232 15.80 -45.00 5.96
N ASP A 233 14.70 -45.76 5.97
CA ASP A 233 13.58 -45.60 5.04
C ASP A 233 12.92 -44.21 5.14
N ARG A 234 13.09 -43.54 6.28
CA ARG A 234 12.53 -42.21 6.55
C ARG A 234 13.57 -41.11 6.70
N ALA A 235 14.81 -41.36 6.30
CA ALA A 235 15.91 -40.41 6.42
C ALA A 235 15.60 -39.06 5.75
N SER A 236 14.85 -39.05 4.64
CA SER A 236 14.46 -37.83 3.92
C SER A 236 13.58 -36.86 4.70
N PHE A 237 12.94 -37.31 5.78
CA PHE A 237 12.08 -36.48 6.64
C PHE A 237 12.82 -35.88 7.85
N LEU A 238 14.05 -36.34 8.10
CA LEU A 238 14.88 -35.92 9.22
C LEU A 238 16.02 -35.04 8.72
N GLU A 239 16.42 -34.07 9.54
CA GLU A 239 17.68 -33.37 9.32
C GLU A 239 18.85 -34.32 9.55
N SER A 240 19.98 -34.07 8.90
CA SER A 240 21.18 -34.94 9.00
C SER A 240 21.61 -35.12 10.47
N ASP A 241 21.53 -34.06 11.26
CA ASP A 241 21.90 -34.08 12.69
C ASP A 241 20.90 -34.90 13.51
N ASP A 242 19.59 -34.73 13.25
CA ASP A 242 18.53 -35.52 13.90
C ASP A 242 18.66 -37.01 13.55
N TYR A 243 18.89 -37.33 12.28
CA TYR A 243 19.11 -38.70 11.82
C TYR A 243 20.33 -39.32 12.53
N SER A 244 21.45 -38.62 12.54
CA SER A 244 22.70 -39.09 13.16
C SER A 244 22.55 -39.25 14.66
N ALA A 245 21.86 -38.33 15.33
CA ALA A 245 21.59 -38.42 16.76
C ALA A 245 20.70 -39.62 17.10
N ILE A 246 19.62 -39.86 16.32
CA ILE A 246 18.74 -41.01 16.53
C ILE A 246 19.50 -42.32 16.23
N MET A 247 20.30 -42.38 15.16
CA MET A 247 21.11 -43.56 14.84
C MET A 247 22.12 -43.86 15.95
N GLY A 248 22.79 -42.84 16.49
CA GLY A 248 23.70 -42.99 17.63
C GLY A 248 23.01 -43.52 18.89
N LEU A 249 21.74 -43.15 19.14
CA LEU A 249 20.95 -43.74 20.23
C LEU A 249 20.65 -45.23 19.99
N VAL A 250 20.35 -45.62 18.75
CA VAL A 250 20.15 -47.03 18.39
C VAL A 250 21.44 -47.83 18.61
N ASP A 251 22.57 -47.33 18.09
CA ASP A 251 23.89 -47.95 18.24
C ASP A 251 24.26 -48.13 19.72
N GLN A 252 24.13 -47.08 20.52
CA GLN A 252 24.47 -47.11 21.94
C GLN A 252 23.61 -48.10 22.73
N ALA A 253 22.31 -48.19 22.39
CA ALA A 253 21.40 -49.13 23.03
C ALA A 253 21.75 -50.59 22.69
N GLU A 254 22.12 -50.87 21.44
CA GLU A 254 22.55 -52.20 20.99
C GLU A 254 23.86 -52.63 21.65
N ILE A 255 24.86 -51.74 21.69
CA ILE A 255 26.13 -51.98 22.38
C ILE A 255 25.88 -52.29 23.86
N SER A 256 25.09 -51.46 24.54
CA SER A 256 24.79 -51.62 25.97
C SER A 256 24.06 -52.94 26.25
N HIS A 257 23.13 -53.32 25.37
CA HIS A 257 22.43 -54.60 25.48
C HIS A 257 23.36 -55.79 25.29
N THR A 258 24.22 -55.76 24.28
CA THR A 258 25.21 -56.80 23.99
C THR A 258 26.19 -56.98 25.16
N GLN A 259 26.71 -55.88 25.72
CA GLN A 259 27.58 -55.92 26.90
C GLN A 259 26.88 -56.52 28.12
N THR A 260 25.58 -56.25 28.30
CA THR A 260 24.80 -56.85 29.39
C THR A 260 24.68 -58.36 29.19
N ILE A 261 24.31 -58.81 27.98
CA ILE A 261 24.24 -60.24 27.65
C ILE A 261 25.58 -60.94 27.94
N MET A 262 26.70 -60.36 27.48
CA MET A 262 28.04 -60.93 27.68
C MET A 262 28.48 -61.01 29.14
N ARG A 263 27.94 -60.15 30.04
CA ARG A 263 28.24 -60.19 31.48
C ARG A 263 27.34 -61.17 32.25
N THR A 264 26.18 -61.48 31.70
CA THR A 264 25.18 -62.38 32.33
C THR A 264 25.18 -63.80 31.77
N ALA A 265 25.87 -64.02 30.63
CA ALA A 265 26.12 -65.33 30.04
C ALA A 265 27.40 -65.95 30.62
#